data_AF-A0A3B9QI09-F1
#
_entry.id   AF-A0A3B9QI09-F1
#
_cell.length_a   1.000
_cell.length_b   1.000
_cell.length_c   1.000
_cell.angle_alpha   90.00
_cell.angle_beta   90.00
_cell.angle_gamma   90.00
#
_symmetry.space_group_name_H-M   'P 1'
#
loop_
_entity.id
_entity.type
_entity.pdbx_description
1 polymer ?
#
loop_
_entity_poly.entity_id
_entity_poly.type
_entity_poly.pdbx_seq_one_letter_code
_entity_poly.pdbx_strand_id
1 'polypeptide(L)'
;MTHVVAIVPAKDSVDSVAATVTALLETDAVGEVLVVDDGSVDGTGESAAKAGARVITLDSNIGKGGAVAAGIASSGAPDSYLLIDADLGVSATRAIELLEPITDDRADMTIAIFPAEGRSKGFGFAKLAAAEVLMEATGRSFLEPLSGQRAVNGALMRSLTLADGFGLEVGLTIDADVAGKRILEMPVELSHSPTGRGIQDVLHRAKQFGDLTRASASRLGWRCTLESTLRALFRRFKQWF
;
A
#
# COMPACT_ATOMS: atom_id res chain seq x y z
N MET A 1 25.80 3.55 -0.91
CA MET A 1 24.42 4.00 -0.58
C MET A 1 23.48 3.07 -1.31
N THR A 2 22.50 2.50 -0.62
CA THR A 2 21.44 1.68 -1.22
C THR A 2 20.56 2.56 -2.07
N HIS A 3 20.32 2.17 -3.32
CA HIS A 3 19.45 2.89 -4.24
C HIS A 3 17.99 2.59 -3.92
N VAL A 4 17.25 3.59 -3.44
CA VAL A 4 15.83 3.49 -3.06
C VAL A 4 14.98 4.32 -4.00
N VAL A 5 13.92 3.71 -4.53
CA VAL A 5 12.89 4.41 -5.30
C VAL A 5 11.59 4.39 -4.52
N ALA A 6 11.04 5.56 -4.23
CA ALA A 6 9.69 5.70 -3.69
C ALA A 6 8.67 5.69 -4.83
N ILE A 7 7.70 4.79 -4.79
CA ILE A 7 6.59 4.69 -5.75
C ILE A 7 5.35 5.29 -5.10
N VAL A 8 4.81 6.35 -5.70
CA VAL A 8 3.67 7.09 -5.20
C VAL A 8 2.52 7.02 -6.21
N PRO A 9 1.61 6.03 -6.12
CA PRO A 9 0.40 6.01 -6.94
C PRO A 9 -0.53 7.16 -6.50
N ALA A 10 -1.03 7.94 -7.46
CA ALA A 10 -1.87 9.09 -7.20
C ALA A 10 -3.07 9.14 -8.15
N LYS A 11 -4.25 9.47 -7.61
CA LYS A 11 -5.47 9.74 -8.37
C LYS A 11 -6.21 10.90 -7.72
N ASP A 12 -6.40 11.98 -8.47
CA ASP A 12 -7.13 13.17 -8.03
C ASP A 12 -6.69 13.63 -6.62
N SER A 13 -5.37 13.74 -6.43
CA SER A 13 -4.68 14.04 -5.17
C SER A 13 -3.90 15.35 -5.23
N VAL A 14 -4.36 16.33 -6.03
CA VAL A 14 -3.65 17.61 -6.27
C VAL A 14 -3.32 18.35 -4.97
N ASP A 15 -4.21 18.27 -3.98
CA ASP A 15 -4.10 18.98 -2.70
C ASP A 15 -3.04 18.41 -1.76
N SER A 16 -2.59 17.17 -1.97
CA SER A 16 -1.72 16.45 -1.03
C SER A 16 -0.42 15.93 -1.63
N VAL A 17 -0.40 15.59 -2.93
CA VAL A 17 0.74 14.93 -3.57
C VAL A 17 2.03 15.73 -3.47
N ALA A 18 1.98 17.06 -3.62
CA ALA A 18 3.16 17.91 -3.57
C ALA A 18 3.85 17.89 -2.20
N ALA A 19 3.05 17.90 -1.11
CA ALA A 19 3.58 17.83 0.24
C ALA A 19 4.22 16.47 0.53
N THR A 20 3.59 15.37 0.08
CA THR A 20 4.13 14.02 0.20
C THR A 20 5.44 13.86 -0.57
N VAL A 21 5.50 14.34 -1.82
CA VAL A 21 6.72 14.30 -2.66
C VAL A 21 7.85 15.09 -2.02
N THR A 22 7.56 16.32 -1.59
CA THR A 22 8.56 17.18 -0.95
C THR A 22 9.13 16.51 0.30
N ALA A 23 8.28 15.97 1.16
CA ALA A 23 8.67 15.25 2.37
C ALA A 23 9.54 14.02 2.10
N LEU A 24 9.28 13.26 1.02
CA LEU A 24 10.12 12.13 0.64
C LEU A 24 11.50 12.57 0.14
N LEU A 25 11.55 13.64 -0.66
CA LEU A 25 12.79 14.20 -1.23
C LEU A 25 13.65 14.95 -0.20
N GLU A 26 13.07 15.40 0.92
CA GLU A 26 13.82 15.97 2.04
C GLU A 26 14.71 14.94 2.74
N THR A 27 14.50 13.64 2.49
CA THR A 27 15.28 12.57 3.09
C THR A 27 16.42 12.13 2.17
N ASP A 28 17.64 12.04 2.71
CA ASP A 28 18.79 11.51 1.96
C ASP A 28 18.68 9.99 1.69
N ALA A 29 17.66 9.33 2.25
CA ALA A 29 17.42 7.90 2.10
C ALA A 29 16.69 7.53 0.80
N VAL A 30 15.94 8.46 0.20
CA VAL A 30 15.17 8.24 -1.03
C VAL A 30 15.91 8.85 -2.21
N GLY A 31 16.42 8.01 -3.11
CA GLY A 31 17.17 8.46 -4.28
C GLY A 31 16.30 9.00 -5.41
N GLU A 32 15.05 8.53 -5.50
CA GLU A 32 14.08 8.96 -6.49
C GLU A 32 12.66 8.87 -5.92
N VAL A 33 11.83 9.87 -6.20
CA VAL A 33 10.38 9.78 -6.04
C VAL A 33 9.73 9.68 -7.41
N LEU A 34 9.10 8.54 -7.67
CA LEU A 34 8.35 8.25 -8.88
C LEU A 34 6.85 8.28 -8.58
N VAL A 35 6.19 9.35 -9.00
CA VAL A 35 4.73 9.46 -8.94
C VAL A 35 4.13 8.82 -10.18
N VAL A 36 3.13 7.96 -9.97
CA VAL A 36 2.32 7.39 -11.03
C VAL A 36 0.93 8.01 -10.95
N ASP A 37 0.67 8.97 -11.83
CA ASP A 37 -0.63 9.63 -11.98
C ASP A 37 -1.58 8.71 -12.76
N ASP A 38 -2.55 8.12 -12.04
CA ASP A 38 -3.52 7.13 -12.52
C ASP A 38 -4.70 7.80 -13.29
N GLY A 39 -4.33 8.69 -14.22
CA GLY A 39 -5.23 9.43 -15.10
C GLY A 39 -6.03 10.53 -14.39
N SER A 40 -5.42 11.28 -13.48
CA SER A 40 -6.08 12.38 -12.76
C SER A 40 -6.54 13.50 -13.70
N VAL A 41 -7.57 14.24 -13.29
CA VAL A 41 -8.14 15.35 -14.07
C VAL A 41 -8.03 16.71 -13.37
N ASP A 42 -7.36 16.73 -12.21
CA ASP A 42 -7.25 17.88 -11.30
C ASP A 42 -5.88 18.55 -11.29
N GLY A 43 -4.93 18.06 -12.11
CA GLY A 43 -3.55 18.55 -12.14
C GLY A 43 -2.59 17.85 -11.15
N THR A 44 -2.98 16.71 -10.57
CA THR A 44 -2.12 15.89 -9.69
C THR A 44 -0.71 15.66 -10.25
N GLY A 45 -0.57 15.17 -11.49
CA GLY A 45 0.73 14.93 -12.11
C GLY A 45 1.58 16.19 -12.26
N GLU A 46 0.98 17.34 -12.64
CA GLU A 46 1.71 18.61 -12.72
C GLU A 46 2.18 19.08 -11.34
N SER A 47 1.35 18.93 -10.32
CA SER A 47 1.67 19.28 -8.93
C SER A 47 2.85 18.45 -8.41
N ALA A 48 2.83 17.13 -8.67
CA ALA A 48 3.92 16.22 -8.36
C ALA A 48 5.24 16.58 -9.07
N ALA A 49 5.18 16.87 -10.38
CA ALA A 49 6.36 17.25 -11.16
C ALA A 49 6.99 18.56 -10.64
N LYS A 50 6.16 19.56 -10.30
CA LYS A 50 6.61 20.83 -9.71
C LYS A 50 7.27 20.63 -8.35
N ALA A 51 6.85 19.62 -7.58
CA ALA A 51 7.46 19.24 -6.31
C ALA A 51 8.78 18.46 -6.47
N GLY A 52 9.19 18.12 -7.70
CA GLY A 52 10.46 17.47 -7.99
C GLY A 52 10.39 15.96 -8.23
N ALA A 53 9.18 15.36 -8.25
CA ALA A 53 9.03 13.96 -8.60
C ALA A 53 9.26 13.73 -10.10
N ARG A 54 9.76 12.54 -10.45
CA ARG A 54 9.51 12.01 -11.80
C ARG A 54 8.07 11.54 -11.87
N VAL A 55 7.39 11.84 -12.96
CA VAL A 55 5.96 11.53 -13.13
C VAL A 55 5.74 10.63 -14.34
N ILE A 56 4.93 9.60 -14.15
CA ILE A 56 4.34 8.79 -15.21
C ILE A 56 2.84 9.03 -15.18
N THR A 57 2.26 9.44 -16.29
CA THR A 57 0.81 9.64 -16.41
C THR A 57 0.22 8.49 -17.22
N LEU A 58 -0.82 7.87 -16.67
CA LEU A 58 -1.61 6.84 -17.32
C LEU A 58 -2.82 7.47 -18.01
N ASP A 59 -3.20 6.94 -19.18
CA ASP A 59 -4.31 7.48 -19.99
C ASP A 59 -5.68 7.35 -19.30
N SER A 60 -5.81 6.42 -18.35
CA SER A 60 -7.04 6.18 -17.60
C SER A 60 -6.73 5.56 -16.24
N ASN A 61 -7.68 5.64 -15.31
CA ASN A 61 -7.57 5.01 -14.00
C ASN A 61 -7.63 3.48 -14.14
N ILE A 62 -6.50 2.83 -13.86
CA ILE A 62 -6.37 1.36 -13.81
C ILE A 62 -6.30 0.84 -12.36
N GLY A 63 -6.28 1.75 -11.38
CA GLY A 63 -6.27 1.46 -9.95
C GLY A 63 -4.87 1.28 -9.38
N LYS A 64 -4.80 1.32 -8.03
CA LYS A 64 -3.53 1.33 -7.27
C LYS A 64 -2.55 0.23 -7.68
N GLY A 65 -3.02 -1.03 -7.75
CA GLY A 65 -2.17 -2.15 -8.18
C GLY A 65 -1.53 -1.95 -9.55
N GLY A 66 -2.30 -1.48 -10.53
CA GLY A 66 -1.82 -1.18 -11.87
C GLY A 66 -0.85 0.01 -11.90
N ALA A 67 -1.15 1.08 -11.15
CA ALA A 67 -0.27 2.24 -11.02
C ALA A 67 1.08 1.85 -10.38
N VAL A 68 1.06 1.06 -9.30
CA VAL A 68 2.29 0.55 -8.66
C VAL A 68 3.08 -0.34 -9.61
N ALA A 69 2.40 -1.22 -10.38
CA ALA A 69 3.06 -2.06 -11.38
C ALA A 69 3.73 -1.23 -12.49
N ALA A 70 3.07 -0.18 -12.99
CA ALA A 70 3.65 0.74 -13.97
C ALA A 70 4.87 1.48 -13.39
N GLY A 71 4.81 1.88 -12.13
CA GLY A 71 5.94 2.49 -11.41
C GLY A 71 7.14 1.55 -11.29
N ILE A 72 6.91 0.29 -10.91
CA ILE A 72 7.98 -0.71 -10.80
C ILE A 72 8.61 -1.02 -12.16
N ALA A 73 7.79 -1.18 -13.21
CA ALA A 73 8.28 -1.40 -14.56
C ALA A 73 9.16 -0.25 -15.07
N SER A 74 8.95 0.96 -14.56
CA SER A 74 9.61 2.18 -15.03
C SER A 74 10.72 2.69 -14.12
N SER A 75 11.02 2.02 -13.02
CA SER A 75 11.99 2.45 -11.99
C SER A 75 13.34 1.70 -12.06
N GLY A 76 13.53 0.87 -13.10
CA GLY A 76 14.76 0.10 -13.27
C GLY A 76 14.90 -0.99 -12.19
N ALA A 77 16.05 -1.04 -11.53
CA ALA A 77 16.36 -2.09 -10.57
C ALA A 77 16.97 -1.53 -9.26
N PRO A 78 16.21 -0.75 -8.46
CA PRO A 78 16.67 -0.31 -7.15
C PRO A 78 16.89 -1.47 -6.20
N ASP A 79 17.66 -1.20 -5.15
CA ASP A 79 17.92 -2.12 -4.05
C ASP A 79 16.67 -2.31 -3.18
N SER A 80 15.87 -1.25 -3.04
CA SER A 80 14.59 -1.27 -2.31
C SER A 80 13.56 -0.36 -2.96
N TYR A 81 12.29 -0.75 -2.83
CA TYR A 81 11.13 0.07 -3.15
C TYR A 81 10.49 0.58 -1.87
N LEU A 82 10.05 1.84 -1.88
CA LEU A 82 9.24 2.42 -0.82
C LEU A 82 7.86 2.78 -1.41
N LEU A 83 6.83 2.01 -1.10
CA LEU A 83 5.46 2.23 -1.57
C LEU A 83 4.76 3.20 -0.62
N ILE A 84 4.26 4.33 -1.14
CA ILE A 84 3.73 5.43 -0.33
C ILE A 84 2.46 6.01 -0.97
N ASP A 85 1.38 6.12 -0.20
CA ASP A 85 0.17 6.80 -0.67
C ASP A 85 0.38 8.32 -0.79
N ALA A 86 -0.28 8.95 -1.76
CA ALA A 86 -0.05 10.35 -2.12
C ALA A 86 -0.52 11.37 -1.07
N ASP A 87 -1.23 10.96 -0.03
CA ASP A 87 -1.94 11.84 0.93
C ASP A 87 -1.34 11.89 2.35
N LEU A 88 -0.10 11.42 2.51
CA LEU A 88 0.61 11.45 3.80
C LEU A 88 1.14 12.82 4.21
N GLY A 89 1.34 13.74 3.24
CA GLY A 89 1.90 15.06 3.47
C GLY A 89 3.26 14.99 4.18
N VAL A 90 3.48 15.88 5.16
CA VAL A 90 4.74 15.98 5.91
C VAL A 90 5.10 14.68 6.65
N SER A 91 4.10 13.88 7.05
CA SER A 91 4.36 12.62 7.75
C SER A 91 5.12 11.61 6.90
N ALA A 92 5.13 11.76 5.56
CA ALA A 92 5.89 10.90 4.65
C ALA A 92 7.41 10.89 4.94
N THR A 93 7.96 11.93 5.58
CA THR A 93 9.35 11.93 6.07
C THR A 93 9.67 10.74 6.97
N ARG A 94 8.69 10.26 7.74
CA ARG A 94 8.82 9.12 8.67
C ARG A 94 8.81 7.76 7.96
N ALA A 95 8.37 7.70 6.70
CA ALA A 95 8.31 6.46 5.95
C ALA A 95 9.69 5.80 5.74
N ILE A 96 10.78 6.56 5.84
CA ILE A 96 12.14 6.03 5.75
C ILE A 96 12.47 5.03 6.85
N GLU A 97 11.77 5.07 7.99
CA GLU A 97 11.93 4.10 9.08
C GLU A 97 11.61 2.67 8.62
N LEU A 98 10.77 2.52 7.59
CA LEU A 98 10.45 1.24 6.97
C LEU A 98 11.66 0.60 6.27
N LEU A 99 12.65 1.39 5.86
CA LEU A 99 13.82 0.91 5.14
C LEU A 99 14.85 0.27 6.07
N GLU A 100 14.92 0.69 7.34
CA GLU A 100 15.97 0.29 8.29
C GLU A 100 16.06 -1.25 8.45
N PRO A 101 14.96 -2.00 8.69
CA PRO A 101 15.06 -3.44 8.79
C PRO A 101 15.50 -4.13 7.50
N ILE A 102 15.29 -3.50 6.33
CA ILE A 102 15.72 -4.04 5.05
C ILE A 102 17.22 -3.81 4.86
N THR A 103 17.70 -2.60 5.16
CA THR A 103 19.13 -2.27 5.08
C THR A 103 19.97 -3.06 6.09
N ASP A 104 19.39 -3.38 7.25
CA ASP A 104 20.03 -4.18 8.30
C ASP A 104 19.91 -5.70 8.07
N ASP A 105 19.36 -6.13 6.93
CA ASP A 105 19.11 -7.55 6.64
C ASP A 105 18.28 -8.26 7.72
N ARG A 106 17.34 -7.55 8.36
CA ARG A 106 16.38 -8.08 9.35
C ARG A 106 15.03 -8.42 8.72
N ALA A 107 14.67 -7.79 7.61
CA ALA A 107 13.43 -8.01 6.88
C ALA A 107 13.65 -7.93 5.37
N ASP A 108 12.80 -8.61 4.61
CA ASP A 108 12.70 -8.46 3.16
C ASP A 108 11.54 -7.53 2.77
N MET A 109 10.55 -7.37 3.66
CA MET A 109 9.43 -6.45 3.53
C MET A 109 9.02 -5.90 4.90
N THR A 110 8.74 -4.60 4.95
CA THR A 110 8.19 -3.93 6.13
C THR A 110 6.83 -3.31 5.82
N ILE A 111 5.96 -3.23 6.82
CA ILE A 111 4.60 -2.70 6.72
C ILE A 111 4.38 -1.71 7.86
N ALA A 112 3.94 -0.49 7.53
CA ALA A 112 3.71 0.54 8.53
C ALA A 112 2.45 0.25 9.36
N ILE A 113 2.60 0.33 10.69
CA ILE A 113 1.49 0.42 11.63
C ILE A 113 1.29 1.89 11.99
N PHE A 114 0.14 2.45 11.62
CA PHE A 114 -0.22 3.82 11.98
C PHE A 114 -0.49 3.96 13.48
N PRO A 115 -0.25 5.15 14.08
CA PRO A 115 -0.61 5.44 15.46
C PRO A 115 -2.11 5.18 15.68
N ALA A 116 -2.49 4.76 16.88
CA ALA A 116 -3.87 4.36 17.18
C ALA A 116 -4.91 5.46 16.85
N GLU A 117 -4.52 6.72 16.99
CA GLU A 117 -5.32 7.91 16.67
C GLU A 117 -5.47 8.16 15.15
N GLY A 118 -4.48 7.73 14.36
CA GLY A 118 -4.46 7.81 12.90
C GLY A 118 -5.03 6.57 12.19
N ARG A 119 -5.37 5.51 12.92
CA ARG A 119 -5.99 4.30 12.33
C ARG A 119 -7.37 4.64 11.80
N SER A 120 -7.55 4.48 10.49
CA SER A 120 -8.85 4.66 9.84
C SER A 120 -9.91 3.76 10.46
N LYS A 121 -10.91 4.37 11.12
CA LYS A 121 -12.12 3.67 11.60
C LYS A 121 -13.02 3.22 10.44
N GLY A 122 -12.74 3.65 9.20
CA GLY A 122 -13.57 3.44 8.01
C GLY A 122 -13.45 2.06 7.35
N PHE A 123 -12.38 1.31 7.62
CA PHE A 123 -12.09 0.02 6.97
C PHE A 123 -12.49 -1.20 7.79
N GLY A 124 -13.26 -1.03 8.87
CA GLY A 124 -13.42 -2.08 9.89
C GLY A 124 -13.77 -3.48 9.35
N PHE A 125 -14.60 -3.60 8.30
CA PHE A 125 -14.91 -4.92 7.73
C PHE A 125 -13.83 -5.42 6.75
N ALA A 126 -13.43 -4.60 5.78
CA ALA A 126 -12.40 -4.98 4.81
C ALA A 126 -11.07 -5.34 5.48
N LYS A 127 -10.68 -4.59 6.51
CA LYS A 127 -9.50 -4.87 7.34
C LYS A 127 -9.62 -6.20 8.09
N LEU A 128 -10.78 -6.49 8.69
CA LEU A 128 -11.03 -7.79 9.33
C LEU A 128 -10.98 -8.94 8.31
N ALA A 129 -11.62 -8.78 7.15
CA ALA A 129 -11.60 -9.78 6.10
C ALA A 129 -10.17 -10.04 5.59
N ALA A 130 -9.40 -8.98 5.35
CA ALA A 130 -7.99 -9.08 4.96
C ALA A 130 -7.15 -9.79 6.03
N ALA A 131 -7.37 -9.49 7.31
CA ALA A 131 -6.68 -10.16 8.41
C ALA A 131 -7.01 -11.67 8.47
N GLU A 132 -8.27 -12.07 8.28
CA GLU A 132 -8.63 -13.50 8.23
C GLU A 132 -8.03 -14.19 7.02
N VAL A 133 -8.03 -13.55 5.85
CA VAL A 133 -7.41 -14.09 4.63
C VAL A 133 -5.92 -14.32 4.86
N LEU A 134 -5.21 -13.34 5.42
CA LEU A 134 -3.79 -13.48 5.69
C LEU A 134 -3.52 -14.55 6.74
N MET A 135 -4.33 -14.64 7.79
CA MET A 135 -4.23 -15.71 8.78
C MET A 135 -4.35 -17.09 8.13
N GLU A 136 -5.32 -17.27 7.24
CA GLU A 136 -5.52 -18.55 6.54
C GLU A 136 -4.38 -18.84 5.54
N ALA A 137 -3.88 -17.82 4.84
CA ALA A 137 -2.84 -17.97 3.82
C ALA A 137 -1.44 -18.22 4.41
N THR A 138 -1.12 -17.52 5.50
CA THR A 138 0.24 -17.41 6.04
C THR A 138 0.38 -18.03 7.44
N GLY A 139 -0.74 -18.34 8.11
CA GLY A 139 -0.74 -18.71 9.53
C GLY A 139 -0.38 -17.56 10.48
N ARG A 140 -0.33 -16.31 9.99
CA ARG A 140 0.13 -15.13 10.74
C ARG A 140 -0.95 -14.06 10.82
N SER A 141 -1.01 -13.38 11.96
CA SER A 141 -1.85 -12.18 12.15
C SER A 141 -1.08 -10.93 11.75
N PHE A 142 -1.78 -10.01 11.08
CA PHE A 142 -1.28 -8.67 10.74
C PHE A 142 -2.20 -7.59 11.30
N LEU A 143 -1.63 -6.57 11.94
CA LEU A 143 -2.33 -5.44 12.54
C LEU A 143 -2.85 -4.45 11.51
N GLU A 144 -2.08 -4.19 10.44
CA GLU A 144 -2.45 -3.33 9.32
C GLU A 144 -2.34 -4.09 7.98
N PRO A 145 -3.20 -5.10 7.74
CA PRO A 145 -3.11 -5.97 6.56
C PRO A 145 -3.33 -5.24 5.22
N LEU A 146 -3.88 -4.01 5.28
CA LEU A 146 -4.19 -3.16 4.14
C LEU A 146 -3.36 -1.86 4.13
N SER A 147 -2.31 -1.76 4.95
CA SER A 147 -1.43 -0.59 4.91
C SER A 147 -0.71 -0.52 3.56
N GLY A 148 -0.84 0.62 2.88
CA GLY A 148 -0.18 0.93 1.62
C GLY A 148 1.29 1.30 1.78
N GLN A 149 1.70 1.67 2.99
CA GLN A 149 3.03 2.17 3.32
C GLN A 149 3.95 1.01 3.66
N ARG A 150 4.84 0.69 2.72
CA ARG A 150 5.69 -0.50 2.80
C ARG A 150 7.05 -0.22 2.20
N ALA A 151 8.09 -0.79 2.80
CA ALA A 151 9.34 -0.98 2.09
C ALA A 151 9.47 -2.45 1.66
N VAL A 152 10.00 -2.68 0.46
CA VAL A 152 10.18 -4.03 -0.09
C VAL A 152 11.56 -4.11 -0.72
N ASN A 153 12.30 -5.19 -0.42
CA ASN A 153 13.55 -5.48 -1.11
C ASN A 153 13.32 -5.52 -2.63
N GLY A 154 14.23 -4.94 -3.39
CA GLY A 154 14.09 -4.75 -4.83
C GLY A 154 14.00 -6.05 -5.62
N ALA A 155 14.83 -7.04 -5.27
CA ALA A 155 14.80 -8.35 -5.92
C ALA A 155 13.51 -9.10 -5.60
N LEU A 156 13.03 -9.01 -4.35
CA LEU A 156 11.72 -9.55 -3.98
C LEU A 156 10.62 -8.87 -4.79
N MET A 157 10.51 -7.55 -4.76
CA MET A 157 9.40 -6.82 -5.39
C MET A 157 9.28 -7.13 -6.88
N ARG A 158 10.41 -7.19 -7.60
CA ARG A 158 10.45 -7.52 -9.03
C ARG A 158 10.14 -8.99 -9.34
N SER A 159 10.18 -9.89 -8.36
CA SER A 159 9.82 -11.30 -8.52
C SER A 159 8.33 -11.59 -8.32
N LEU A 160 7.57 -10.62 -7.77
CA LEU A 160 6.17 -10.82 -7.41
C LEU A 160 5.22 -10.45 -8.55
N THR A 161 4.12 -11.18 -8.67
CA THR A 161 3.00 -10.83 -9.56
C THR A 161 2.01 -9.94 -8.81
N LEU A 162 1.99 -8.66 -9.17
CA LEU A 162 1.13 -7.70 -8.48
C LEU A 162 -0.35 -7.93 -8.79
N ALA A 163 -1.16 -7.89 -7.74
CA ALA A 163 -2.61 -7.91 -7.86
C ALA A 163 -3.15 -6.51 -8.13
N ASP A 164 -4.27 -6.44 -8.84
CA ASP A 164 -4.95 -5.19 -9.13
C ASP A 164 -5.60 -4.56 -7.89
N GLY A 165 -5.81 -3.24 -7.97
CA GLY A 165 -6.58 -2.47 -7.00
C GLY A 165 -6.09 -2.66 -5.56
N PHE A 166 -7.02 -2.89 -4.63
CA PHE A 166 -6.75 -3.12 -3.20
C PHE A 166 -6.41 -4.58 -2.87
N GLY A 167 -6.31 -5.42 -3.88
CA GLY A 167 -5.72 -6.76 -3.76
C GLY A 167 -4.21 -6.73 -3.65
N LEU A 168 -3.56 -5.62 -4.06
CA LEU A 168 -2.12 -5.43 -4.03
C LEU A 168 -1.54 -5.74 -2.64
N GLU A 169 -2.09 -5.12 -1.60
CA GLU A 169 -1.56 -5.21 -0.25
C GLU A 169 -1.58 -6.63 0.30
N VAL A 170 -2.71 -7.31 0.19
CA VAL A 170 -2.85 -8.70 0.65
C VAL A 170 -2.06 -9.66 -0.24
N GLY A 171 -2.07 -9.43 -1.56
CA GLY A 171 -1.33 -10.25 -2.51
C GLY A 171 0.17 -10.23 -2.25
N LEU A 172 0.75 -9.04 -2.06
CA LEU A 172 2.16 -8.86 -1.70
C LEU A 172 2.52 -9.62 -0.41
N THR A 173 1.69 -9.54 0.61
CA THR A 173 1.95 -10.24 1.89
C THR A 173 1.92 -11.74 1.72
N ILE A 174 0.92 -12.28 1.01
CA ILE A 174 0.83 -13.72 0.73
C ILE A 174 2.04 -14.17 -0.09
N ASP A 175 2.37 -13.48 -1.17
CA ASP A 175 3.42 -13.93 -2.08
C ASP A 175 4.82 -13.83 -1.45
N ALA A 176 5.06 -12.79 -0.64
CA ALA A 176 6.30 -12.67 0.13
C ALA A 176 6.42 -13.82 1.16
N ASP A 177 5.34 -14.14 1.87
CA ASP A 177 5.35 -15.22 2.87
C ASP A 177 5.55 -16.60 2.21
N VAL A 178 4.85 -16.86 1.10
CA VAL A 178 5.03 -18.08 0.27
C VAL A 178 6.45 -18.20 -0.27
N ALA A 179 7.09 -17.08 -0.61
CA ALA A 179 8.50 -17.03 -1.02
C ALA A 179 9.49 -17.20 0.17
N GLY A 180 9.00 -17.45 1.38
CA GLY A 180 9.82 -17.64 2.59
C GLY A 180 10.49 -16.37 3.09
N LYS A 181 9.94 -15.20 2.77
CA LYS A 181 10.54 -13.89 3.07
C LYS A 181 10.17 -13.37 4.45
N ARG A 182 11.06 -12.57 5.03
CA ARG A 182 10.86 -11.99 6.37
C ARG A 182 10.02 -10.73 6.26
N ILE A 183 8.83 -10.77 6.86
CA ILE A 183 7.87 -9.65 6.87
C ILE A 183 7.77 -9.09 8.29
N LEU A 184 7.98 -7.78 8.45
CA LEU A 184 7.88 -7.09 9.74
C LEU A 184 6.82 -5.99 9.69
N GLU A 185 5.90 -5.96 10.65
CA GLU A 185 5.08 -4.77 10.90
C GLU A 185 5.75 -3.90 11.96
N MET A 186 5.81 -2.59 11.71
CA MET A 186 6.47 -1.67 12.63
C MET A 186 5.68 -0.36 12.81
N PRO A 187 5.55 0.15 14.05
CA PRO A 187 4.93 1.44 14.29
C PRO A 187 5.71 2.55 13.58
N VAL A 188 5.00 3.39 12.82
CA VAL A 188 5.58 4.58 12.18
C VAL A 188 4.60 5.73 12.38
N GLU A 189 5.10 6.92 12.72
CA GLU A 189 4.29 8.12 12.96
C GLU A 189 3.78 8.75 11.66
N LEU A 190 2.91 8.01 10.96
CA LEU A 190 2.26 8.42 9.72
C LEU A 190 0.83 8.90 9.98
N SER A 191 0.37 9.85 9.16
CA SER A 191 -0.99 10.38 9.19
C SER A 191 -1.49 10.66 7.78
N HIS A 192 -2.74 10.34 7.51
CA HIS A 192 -3.40 10.73 6.27
C HIS A 192 -3.99 12.13 6.43
N SER A 193 -3.97 12.91 5.36
CA SER A 193 -4.78 14.12 5.27
C SER A 193 -6.27 13.73 5.37
N PRO A 194 -7.10 14.48 6.13
CA PRO A 194 -8.49 14.11 6.34
C PRO A 194 -9.30 14.21 5.04
N THR A 195 -9.51 13.09 4.36
CA THR A 195 -10.45 13.00 3.23
C THR A 195 -11.90 13.01 3.73
N GLY A 196 -12.75 13.83 3.11
CA GLY A 196 -14.15 14.00 3.47
C GLY A 196 -14.98 12.71 3.41
N ARG A 197 -16.09 12.66 4.17
CA ARG A 197 -16.98 11.50 4.25
C ARG A 197 -18.14 11.63 3.25
N GLY A 198 -18.23 10.74 2.26
CA GLY A 198 -19.27 10.76 1.22
C GLY A 198 -19.81 9.39 0.80
N ILE A 199 -20.91 9.37 0.03
CA ILE A 199 -21.49 8.15 -0.58
C ILE A 199 -20.51 7.46 -1.53
N GLN A 200 -19.60 8.25 -2.14
CA GLN A 200 -18.49 7.74 -2.95
C GLN A 200 -17.57 6.83 -2.12
N ASP A 201 -17.38 7.07 -0.82
CA ASP A 201 -16.56 6.22 0.05
C ASP A 201 -17.16 4.82 0.22
N VAL A 202 -18.49 4.69 0.22
CA VAL A 202 -19.16 3.40 0.40
C VAL A 202 -19.00 2.53 -0.84
N LEU A 203 -19.19 3.10 -2.04
CA LEU A 203 -18.95 2.41 -3.31
C LEU A 203 -17.46 2.09 -3.49
N HIS A 204 -16.59 3.02 -3.11
CA HIS A 204 -15.15 2.81 -3.11
C HIS A 204 -14.77 1.65 -2.18
N ARG A 205 -15.36 1.56 -0.98
CA ARG A 205 -15.18 0.43 -0.06
C ARG A 205 -15.71 -0.91 -0.57
N ALA A 206 -16.81 -0.91 -1.32
CA ALA A 206 -17.32 -2.12 -1.96
C ALA A 206 -16.37 -2.62 -3.06
N LYS A 207 -15.82 -1.70 -3.88
CA LYS A 207 -14.79 -2.03 -4.88
C LYS A 207 -13.52 -2.56 -4.21
N GLN A 208 -13.04 -1.90 -3.16
CA GLN A 208 -11.91 -2.35 -2.35
C GLN A 208 -12.06 -3.81 -1.89
N PHE A 209 -13.24 -4.16 -1.38
CA PHE A 209 -13.55 -5.51 -0.96
C PHE A 209 -13.61 -6.51 -2.14
N GLY A 210 -14.17 -6.10 -3.27
CA GLY A 210 -14.17 -6.90 -4.51
C GLY A 210 -12.76 -7.23 -4.99
N ASP A 211 -11.85 -6.24 -4.97
CA ASP A 211 -10.46 -6.42 -5.39
C ASP A 211 -9.71 -7.35 -4.41
N LEU A 212 -9.89 -7.14 -3.10
CA LEU A 212 -9.38 -8.03 -2.05
C LEU A 212 -9.81 -9.48 -2.26
N THR A 213 -11.11 -9.72 -2.46
CA THR A 213 -11.64 -11.08 -2.63
C THR A 213 -11.12 -11.74 -3.91
N ARG A 214 -11.02 -11.01 -5.02
CA ARG A 214 -10.43 -11.53 -6.27
C ARG A 214 -8.96 -11.89 -6.09
N ALA A 215 -8.17 -11.02 -5.47
CA ALA A 215 -6.74 -11.27 -5.24
C ALA A 215 -6.51 -12.47 -4.32
N SER A 216 -7.32 -12.59 -3.27
CA SER A 216 -7.31 -13.74 -2.35
C SER A 216 -7.69 -15.03 -3.08
N ALA A 217 -8.76 -15.00 -3.89
CA ALA A 217 -9.24 -16.17 -4.61
C ALA A 217 -8.26 -16.65 -5.68
N SER A 218 -7.52 -15.73 -6.32
CA SER A 218 -6.48 -16.10 -7.28
C SER A 218 -5.29 -16.86 -6.66
N ARG A 219 -5.06 -16.70 -5.35
CA ARG A 219 -3.95 -17.33 -4.61
C ARG A 219 -4.38 -18.56 -3.81
N LEU A 220 -5.53 -18.47 -3.13
CA LEU A 220 -6.01 -19.47 -2.18
C LEU A 220 -7.20 -20.29 -2.70
N GLY A 221 -7.80 -19.86 -3.81
CA GLY A 221 -9.07 -20.37 -4.31
C GLY A 221 -10.30 -19.71 -3.67
N TRP A 222 -11.42 -19.78 -4.40
CA TRP A 222 -12.69 -19.14 -3.99
C TRP A 222 -13.26 -19.68 -2.68
N ARG A 223 -13.15 -20.99 -2.45
CA ARG A 223 -13.69 -21.62 -1.24
C ARG A 223 -13.02 -21.08 0.03
N CYS A 224 -11.69 -21.10 0.05
CA CYS A 224 -10.88 -20.60 1.17
C CYS A 224 -11.14 -19.09 1.41
N THR A 225 -11.21 -18.31 0.34
CA THR A 225 -11.49 -16.87 0.41
C THR A 225 -12.86 -16.58 1.02
N LEU A 226 -13.90 -17.31 0.61
CA LEU A 226 -15.25 -17.16 1.15
C LEU A 226 -15.34 -17.60 2.61
N GLU A 227 -14.74 -18.73 2.98
CA GLU A 227 -14.72 -19.22 4.37
C GLU A 227 -14.01 -18.22 5.31
N SER A 228 -12.90 -17.62 4.88
CA SER A 228 -12.17 -16.58 5.62
C SER A 228 -12.98 -15.29 5.77
N THR A 229 -13.64 -14.87 4.69
CA THR A 229 -14.55 -13.71 4.71
C THR A 229 -15.73 -13.94 5.66
N LEU A 230 -16.34 -15.12 5.63
CA LEU A 230 -17.45 -15.47 6.53
C LEU A 230 -17.00 -15.47 7.99
N ARG A 231 -15.82 -16.00 8.30
CA ARG A 231 -15.22 -15.91 9.65
C ARG A 231 -15.06 -14.47 10.12
N ALA A 232 -14.60 -13.57 9.25
CA ALA A 232 -14.50 -12.13 9.57
C ALA A 232 -15.87 -11.53 9.91
N LEU A 233 -16.90 -11.90 9.14
CA LEU A 233 -18.28 -11.47 9.35
C LEU A 233 -18.81 -11.96 10.72
N PHE A 234 -18.62 -13.24 11.05
CA PHE A 234 -18.99 -13.80 12.35
C PHE A 234 -18.27 -13.13 13.53
N ARG A 235 -16.96 -12.85 13.41
CA ARG A 235 -16.20 -12.14 14.46
C ARG A 235 -16.71 -10.72 14.69
N ARG A 236 -17.10 -10.02 13.62
CA ARG A 236 -17.69 -8.69 13.72
C ARG A 236 -19.06 -8.73 14.43
N PHE A 237 -19.89 -9.72 14.15
CA PHE A 237 -21.17 -9.91 14.86
C PHE A 237 -20.98 -10.19 16.35
N LYS A 238 -19.97 -10.98 16.75
CA LYS A 238 -19.66 -11.23 18.16
C LYS A 238 -19.15 -10.02 18.94
N GLN A 239 -18.67 -8.96 18.29
CA GLN A 239 -18.25 -7.73 18.97
C GLN A 239 -19.42 -6.78 19.26
N TRP A 240 -20.61 -7.07 18.72
CA TRP A 240 -21.83 -6.26 18.91
C TRP A 240 -22.74 -6.77 20.04
N PHE A 241 -22.44 -7.94 20.58
CA PHE A 241 -23.10 -8.57 21.72
C PHE A 241 -22.08 -8.80 22.84
#